data_AF-A0AAV9TTI7-F1
#
_entry.id   AF-A0AAV9TTI7-F1
#
_cell.length_a   1.000
_cell.length_b   1.000
_cell.length_c   1.000
_cell.angle_alpha   90.00
_cell.angle_beta   90.00
_cell.angle_gamma   90.00
#
_symmetry.space_group_name_H-M   'P 1'
#
loop_
_entity.id
_entity.type
_entity.pdbx_description
1 polymer ?
#
loop_
_entity_poly.entity_id
_entity_poly.type
_entity_poly.pdbx_seq_one_letter_code
_entity_poly.pdbx_strand_id
1 'polypeptide(L)' 'MFQSVVFDDEGRFVCLQPFLPAPLDPEVEAVFDLPEEDFLALSAEICKAKREEEEKPKPRPRTRTRARA' A
#
# COMPACT_ATOMS: atom_id res chain seq x y z
N MET A 1 16.88 6.94 -1.22
CA MET A 1 17.36 7.21 0.14
C MET A 1 18.39 6.14 0.50
N PHE A 2 19.45 6.47 1.24
CA PHE A 2 20.48 5.51 1.66
C PHE A 2 20.33 5.22 3.16
N GLN A 3 20.60 3.98 3.56
CA GLN A 3 20.35 3.51 4.92
C GLN A 3 21.46 3.95 5.90
N SER A 4 22.71 3.89 5.44
CA SER A 4 23.89 4.24 6.23
C SER A 4 25.11 4.44 5.33
N VAL A 5 26.16 5.04 5.89
CA VAL A 5 27.48 5.16 5.27
C VAL A 5 28.32 3.97 5.70
N VAL A 6 28.93 3.26 4.75
CA VAL A 6 29.80 2.11 5.02
C VAL A 6 31.25 2.56 5.08
N PHE A 7 31.93 2.22 6.17
CA PHE A 7 33.36 2.43 6.37
C PHE A 7 34.09 1.09 6.45
N ASP A 8 35.35 1.05 6.02
CA ASP A 8 36.24 -0.09 6.23
C ASP A 8 36.77 -0.13 7.69
N ASP A 9 37.48 -1.20 8.05
CA ASP A 9 38.06 -1.37 9.39
C ASP A 9 39.12 -0.31 9.74
N GLU A 10 39.64 0.40 8.74
CA GLU A 10 40.57 1.53 8.89
C GLU A 10 39.83 2.89 8.99
N GLY A 11 38.49 2.89 8.95
CA GLY A 11 37.65 4.08 9.05
C GLY A 11 37.54 4.90 7.75
N ARG A 12 37.94 4.35 6.61
CA ARG A 12 37.83 4.99 5.29
C ARG A 12 36.46 4.75 4.68
N PHE A 13 35.94 5.77 3.99
CA PHE A 13 34.68 5.67 3.27
C PHE A 13 34.78 4.66 2.12
N VAL A 14 33.82 3.74 2.05
CA VAL A 14 33.71 2.75 0.98
C VAL A 14 32.54 3.09 0.05
N CYS A 15 31.32 3.09 0.58
CA CYS A 15 30.12 3.37 -0.19
C CYS A 15 28.92 3.74 0.69
N LEU A 16 27.84 4.21 0.07
CA LEU A 16 26.55 4.38 0.75
C LEU A 16 25.75 3.09 0.63
N GLN A 17 25.29 2.54 1.75
CA GLN A 17 24.44 1.35 1.76
C GLN A 17 23.08 1.72 1.13
N PRO A 18 22.72 1.12 -0.02
CA PRO A 18 21.42 1.38 -0.62
C PRO A 18 20.32 0.92 0.34
N PHE A 19 19.25 1.69 0.42
CA PHE A 19 18.05 1.24 1.11
C PHE A 19 17.47 0.08 0.30
N LEU A 20 17.66 -1.15 0.78
CA LEU A 20 16.91 -2.28 0.27
C LEU A 20 15.45 -2.07 0.70
N PRO A 21 14.48 -2.08 -0.23
CA PRO A 21 13.08 -2.10 0.16
C PRO A 21 12.86 -3.29 1.09
N ALA A 22 11.94 -3.14 2.05
CA ALA A 22 11.55 -4.28 2.89
C ALA A 22 11.20 -5.46 1.96
N PRO A 23 11.59 -6.69 2.32
CA PRO A 23 11.16 -7.86 1.57
C PRO A 23 9.63 -7.82 1.46
N LEU A 24 9.10 -8.19 0.29
CA LEU A 24 7.67 -8.26 0.12
C LEU A 24 7.10 -9.26 1.13
N ASP A 25 5.92 -8.96 1.65
CA ASP A 25 5.20 -9.89 2.50
C ASP A 25 4.98 -11.19 1.70
N PRO A 26 5.30 -12.38 2.24
CA PRO A 26 5.12 -13.66 1.53
C PRO A 26 3.70 -13.86 1.01
N GLU A 27 2.69 -13.31 1.68
CA GLU A 27 1.30 -13.36 1.19
C GLU A 27 1.10 -12.50 -0.07
N VAL A 28 1.84 -11.41 -0.19
CA VAL A 28 1.85 -10.52 -1.37
C VAL A 28 2.67 -11.13 -2.49
N GLU A 29 3.79 -11.80 -2.19
CA GLU A 29 4.58 -12.54 -3.18
C GLU A 29 3.75 -13.65 -3.85
N ALA A 30 2.95 -14.39 -3.07
CA ALA A 30 2.10 -15.47 -3.57
C ALA A 30 1.05 -15.01 -4.60
N VAL A 31 0.67 -13.72 -4.57
CA VAL A 31 -0.26 -13.14 -5.57
C VAL A 31 0.40 -13.05 -6.95
N PHE A 32 1.72 -12.84 -7.02
CA PHE A 32 2.47 -12.77 -8.28
C PHE A 32 2.75 -14.14 -8.89
N ASP A 33 2.61 -15.21 -8.12
CA ASP A 33 2.73 -16.60 -8.59
C ASP A 33 1.41 -17.15 -9.19
N LEU A 34 0.31 -16.39 -9.07
CA LEU A 34 -0.98 -16.78 -9.65
C LEU A 34 -0.94 -16.70 -11.19
N PRO A 35 -1.64 -17.62 -11.88
CA PRO A 35 -1.82 -17.50 -13.32
C PRO A 35 -2.62 -16.23 -13.65
N GLU A 36 -2.32 -15.62 -14.80
CA GLU A 36 -2.90 -14.35 -15.22
C GLU A 36 -4.45 -14.35 -15.21
N GLU A 37 -5.06 -15.49 -15.55
CA GLU A 37 -6.52 -15.68 -15.56
C GLU A 37 -7.13 -15.52 -14.16
N ASP A 38 -6.50 -16.09 -13.12
CA ASP A 38 -6.97 -16.00 -11.73
C ASP A 38 -6.77 -14.59 -11.18
N PHE A 39 -5.67 -13.93 -11.55
CA PHE A 39 -5.42 -12.54 -11.19
C PHE A 39 -6.46 -11.58 -11.80
N LEU A 40 -6.81 -11.79 -13.08
CA LEU A 40 -7.85 -11.03 -13.76
C LEU A 40 -9.23 -11.24 -13.12
N ALA A 41 -9.56 -12.47 -12.73
CA ALA A 41 -10.81 -12.77 -12.02
C ALA A 41 -10.87 -12.04 -10.66
N LEU A 42 -9.82 -12.11 -9.86
CA LEU A 42 -9.73 -11.42 -8.56
C LEU A 42 -9.84 -9.90 -8.70
N SER A 43 -9.14 -9.31 -9.66
CA SER A 43 -9.23 -7.86 -9.91
C SER A 43 -10.63 -7.43 -10.35
N ALA A 44 -11.33 -8.25 -11.15
CA ALA A 44 -12.71 -7.98 -11.54
C ALA A 44 -13.69 -8.04 -10.37
N GLU A 45 -13.51 -8.98 -9.43
CA GLU A 45 -14.30 -9.05 -8.19
C GLU A 45 -14.07 -7.82 -7.31
N ILE A 46 -12.82 -7.41 -7.11
CA ILE A 46 -12.48 -6.21 -6.32
C ILE A 46 -13.11 -4.96 -6.94
N CYS A 47 -13.01 -4.80 -8.26
CA CYS A 47 -13.62 -3.67 -8.97
C CYS A 47 -15.15 -3.65 -8.84
N LYS A 48 -15.82 -4.81 -8.90
CA LYS A 48 -17.27 -4.91 -8.67
C LYS A 48 -17.64 -4.56 -7.23
N ALA A 49 -16.91 -5.09 -6.26
CA ALA A 49 -17.13 -4.83 -4.84
C ALA A 49 -16.98 -3.34 -4.48
N LYS A 50 -15.96 -2.66 -5.03
CA LYS A 50 -15.78 -1.21 -4.84
C LYS A 50 -16.90 -0.39 -5.47
N ARG A 51 -17.43 -0.82 -6.62
CA ARG A 51 -18.54 -0.15 -7.31
C ARG A 51 -19.84 -0.22 -6.50
N GLU A 52 -20.12 -1.35 -5.86
CA GLU A 52 -21.28 -1.50 -4.95
C GLU A 52 -21.11 -0.71 -3.65
N GLU A 53 -19.88 -0.55 -3.14
CA GLU A 53 -19.61 0.26 -1.96
C GLU A 53 -19.78 1.76 -2.23
N GLU A 54 -19.39 2.24 -3.41
CA GLU A 54 -19.54 3.64 -3.84
C GLU A 54 -21.01 4.02 -4.14
N GLU A 55 -21.86 3.05 -4.49
CA GLU A 55 -23.29 3.26 -4.73
C GLU A 55 -24.14 3.31 -3.44
N LYS A 56 -23.54 3.08 -2.26
CA LYS A 56 -24.24 3.38 -1.00
C LYS A 56 -24.41 4.91 -0.88
N PRO A 57 -25.64 5.43 -0.74
CA PRO A 57 -25.84 6.86 -0.61
C PRO A 57 -25.10 7.37 0.64
N LYS A 58 -24.17 8.31 0.42
CA LYS A 58 -23.55 9.08 1.51
C LYS A 58 -24.65 9.53 2.47
N PRO A 59 -24.62 9.18 3.77
CA PRO A 59 -25.56 9.76 4.72
C PRO A 59 -25.31 11.28 4.70
N ARG A 60 -26.34 12.05 4.32
CA ARG A 60 -26.28 13.51 4.32
C ARG A 60 -25.75 13.95 5.69
N PRO A 61 -24.73 14.82 5.77
CA PRO A 61 -24.33 15.39 7.04
C PRO A 61 -25.56 16.12 7.61
N ARG A 62 -26.07 15.64 8.75
CA ARG A 62 -27.09 16.38 9.50
C ARG A 62 -26.42 17.67 9.95
N THR A 63 -26.76 18.78 9.32
CA THR A 63 -26.47 20.13 9.84
C THR A 63 -27.15 20.26 11.20
N ARG A 64 -26.41 19.97 12.27
CA ARG A 64 -26.78 20.40 13.63
C ARG A 64 -26.45 21.89 13.72
N THR A 65 -27.31 22.72 13.16
CA THR A 65 -27.38 24.14 13.53
C THR A 65 -28.02 24.18 14.92
N ARG A 66 -27.22 24.00 15.99
CA ARG A 66 -27.64 24.47 17.30
C ARG A 66 -27.22 25.92 17.40
N ALA A 67 -28.15 26.79 17.03
CA ALA A 67 -28.15 28.16 17.48
C ALA A 67 -28.11 28.17 19.02
N ARG A 68 -27.28 29.08 19.52
CA ARG A 68 -27.05 29.45 20.90
C ARG A 68 -28.35 29.98 21.53
N ALA A 69 -28.60 29.65 22.79
CA ALA A 69 -29.35 30.47 23.74
C ALA A 69 -28.57 30.42 25.05
#